data_AF-A0A1W9PSY7-F1
#
_entry.id   AF-A0A1W9PSY7-F1
#
_cell.length_a   1.000
_cell.length_b   1.000
_cell.length_c   1.000
_cell.angle_alpha   90.00
_cell.angle_beta   90.00
_cell.angle_gamma   90.00
#
_symmetry.space_group_name_H-M   'P 1'
#
loop_
_entity.id
_entity.type
_entity.pdbx_description
1 polymer ?
#
loop_
_entity_poly.entity_id
_entity_poly.type
_entity_poly.pdbx_seq_one_letter_code
_entity_poly.pdbx_strand_id
1 'polypeptide(L)'
;MTGKRVKYVVGFLCLVLMAACVPQQAARKSLRKNCLECHEDMRRTFFSGVVHSPVKEEKCGACHLPHGLIGGTYLRQNLPDLCFPCHREFAKAKDKASVHEPVKKGRCDACHEVHNGAFPGLL
;
A
#
# COMPACT_ATOMS: atom_id res chain seq x y z
N MET A 1 -9.10 13.82 -56.53
CA MET A 1 -8.51 13.43 -55.23
C MET A 1 -7.75 14.63 -54.67
N THR A 2 -8.39 15.46 -53.85
CA THR A 2 -8.30 15.42 -52.37
C THR A 2 -7.28 16.41 -51.78
N GLY A 3 -7.41 17.71 -52.11
CA GLY A 3 -6.68 18.78 -51.40
C GLY A 3 -7.01 18.85 -49.90
N LYS A 4 -8.20 18.38 -49.49
CA LYS A 4 -8.52 18.14 -48.08
C LYS A 4 -7.68 17.01 -47.46
N ARG A 5 -7.45 15.89 -48.17
CA ARG A 5 -6.62 14.78 -47.65
C ARG A 5 -5.15 15.18 -47.50
N VAL A 6 -4.60 16.01 -48.39
CA VAL A 6 -3.22 16.53 -48.25
C VAL A 6 -3.10 17.43 -47.01
N LYS A 7 -4.08 18.30 -46.76
CA LYS A 7 -4.12 19.12 -45.52
C LYS A 7 -4.25 18.26 -44.26
N TYR A 8 -5.03 17.20 -44.30
CA TYR A 8 -5.14 16.27 -43.17
C TYR A 8 -3.87 15.44 -42.96
N VAL A 9 -3.21 14.98 -44.03
CA VAL A 9 -1.96 14.20 -43.92
C VAL A 9 -0.80 15.09 -43.43
N VAL A 10 -0.66 16.30 -43.96
CA VAL A 10 0.38 17.26 -43.51
C VAL A 10 0.09 17.75 -42.10
N GLY A 11 -1.17 18.03 -41.77
CA GLY A 11 -1.59 18.42 -40.42
C GLY A 11 -1.36 17.31 -39.39
N PHE A 12 -1.62 16.05 -39.76
CA PHE A 12 -1.36 14.88 -38.89
C PHE A 12 0.14 14.61 -38.74
N LEU A 13 0.93 14.78 -39.80
CA LEU A 13 2.38 14.63 -39.77
C LEU A 13 3.06 15.68 -38.88
N CYS A 14 2.61 16.95 -38.92
CA CYS A 14 3.08 17.99 -37.99
C CYS A 14 2.73 17.70 -36.52
N LEU A 15 1.58 17.08 -36.26
CA LEU A 15 1.13 16.74 -34.90
C LEU A 15 1.94 15.58 -34.30
N VAL A 16 2.32 14.60 -35.13
CA VAL A 16 3.21 13.50 -34.72
C VAL A 16 4.65 13.97 -34.48
N LEU A 17 5.16 14.91 -35.29
CA LEU A 17 6.50 15.47 -35.11
C LEU A 17 6.63 16.29 -33.82
N MET A 18 5.58 17.01 -33.40
CA MET A 18 5.55 17.75 -32.13
C MET A 18 5.54 16.82 -30.90
N ALA A 19 4.94 15.62 -31.01
CA ALA A 19 4.93 14.63 -29.93
C ALA A 19 6.29 13.95 -29.72
N ALA A 20 7.16 13.92 -30.76
CA ALA A 20 8.48 13.30 -30.70
C ALA A 20 9.53 14.14 -29.95
N CYS A 21 9.28 15.44 -29.72
CA CYS A 21 10.18 16.33 -28.98
C CYS A 21 9.72 16.62 -27.55
N VAL A 22 8.62 16.03 -27.06
CA VAL A 22 8.24 16.15 -25.65
C VAL A 22 9.20 15.28 -24.84
N PRO A 23 10.07 15.86 -24.00
CA PRO A 23 10.94 15.06 -23.15
C PRO A 23 10.04 14.29 -22.19
N GLN A 24 9.98 12.97 -22.39
CA GLN A 24 9.31 12.06 -21.49
C GLN A 24 9.99 12.23 -20.12
N GLN A 25 9.31 12.92 -19.21
CA GLN A 25 9.79 13.12 -17.85
C GLN A 25 9.92 11.73 -17.23
N ALA A 26 11.15 11.19 -17.23
CA ALA A 26 11.50 10.02 -16.47
C ALA A 26 11.03 10.28 -15.04
N ALA A 27 10.14 9.41 -14.55
CA ALA A 27 9.52 9.53 -13.25
C ALA A 27 10.57 9.90 -12.21
N ARG A 28 10.43 11.10 -11.64
CA ARG A 28 11.36 11.65 -10.64
C ARG A 28 11.48 10.62 -9.52
N LYS A 29 12.61 9.92 -9.45
CA LYS A 29 12.86 8.92 -8.39
C LYS A 29 12.72 9.66 -7.06
N SER A 30 11.72 9.28 -6.26
CA SER A 30 11.49 9.89 -4.96
C SER A 30 12.79 9.80 -4.15
N LEU A 31 13.33 10.94 -3.72
CA LEU A 31 14.55 11.01 -2.92
C LEU A 31 14.33 10.51 -1.47
N ARG A 32 13.13 10.07 -1.11
CA ARG A 32 12.83 9.50 0.20
C ARG A 32 13.27 8.04 0.25
N LYS A 33 14.20 7.75 1.17
CA LYS A 33 14.57 6.38 1.55
C LYS A 33 13.33 5.59 1.97
N ASN A 34 13.26 4.31 1.62
CA ASN A 34 12.20 3.44 2.10
C ASN A 34 12.39 3.08 3.59
N CYS A 35 11.35 2.59 4.25
CA CYS A 35 11.38 2.29 5.68
C CYS A 35 12.46 1.25 6.04
N LEU A 36 12.66 0.27 5.17
CA LEU A 36 13.53 -0.90 5.40
C LEU A 36 14.99 -0.64 4.99
N GLU A 37 15.32 0.53 4.43
CA GLU A 37 16.70 0.98 4.24
C GLU A 37 17.38 1.32 5.58
N CYS A 38 16.58 1.69 6.59
CA CYS A 38 17.08 1.94 7.95
C CYS A 38 16.64 0.86 8.94
N HIS A 39 15.44 0.28 8.76
CA HIS A 39 14.91 -0.78 9.62
C HIS A 39 15.23 -2.18 9.07
N GLU A 40 16.51 -2.46 8.85
CA GLU A 40 16.93 -3.71 8.22
C GLU A 40 16.63 -4.95 9.10
N ASP A 41 16.73 -4.82 10.42
CA ASP A 41 16.40 -5.90 11.34
C ASP A 41 14.93 -6.31 11.22
N MET A 42 14.03 -5.34 11.05
CA MET A 42 12.60 -5.61 10.82
C MET A 42 12.37 -6.36 9.51
N ARG A 43 13.15 -6.07 8.46
CA ARG A 43 13.09 -6.83 7.20
C ARG A 43 13.41 -8.30 7.46
N ARG A 44 14.45 -8.60 8.24
CA ARG A 44 14.83 -10.00 8.54
C ARG A 44 13.76 -10.71 9.36
N THR A 45 13.18 -10.04 10.36
CA THR A 45 12.17 -10.63 11.23
C THR A 45 10.82 -10.82 10.54
N PHE A 46 10.30 -9.77 9.89
CA PHE A 46 8.91 -9.73 9.41
C PHE A 46 8.70 -10.31 8.00
N PHE A 47 9.76 -10.56 7.23
CA PHE A 47 9.65 -11.16 5.89
C PHE A 47 9.88 -12.69 5.90
N SER A 48 9.67 -13.32 7.04
CA SER A 48 9.76 -14.77 7.23
C SER A 48 8.38 -15.39 7.50
N GLY A 49 8.22 -16.68 7.18
CA GLY A 49 6.96 -17.41 7.40
C GLY A 49 5.81 -16.92 6.51
N VAL A 50 4.60 -16.86 7.07
CA VAL A 50 3.44 -16.30 6.38
C VAL A 50 3.40 -14.80 6.64
N VAL A 51 3.70 -14.00 5.62
CA VAL A 51 3.81 -12.54 5.74
C VAL A 51 2.50 -11.86 5.39
N HIS A 52 2.08 -10.89 6.20
CA HIS A 52 0.89 -10.10 5.92
C HIS A 52 1.07 -9.28 4.64
N SER A 53 0.06 -9.26 3.76
CA SER A 53 0.21 -8.70 2.39
C SER A 53 0.75 -7.27 2.36
N PRO A 54 0.28 -6.33 3.21
CA PRO A 54 0.85 -4.97 3.24
C PRO A 54 2.34 -4.94 3.58
N VAL A 55 2.83 -5.87 4.41
CA VAL A 55 4.26 -5.98 4.75
C VAL A 55 5.03 -6.57 3.58
N LYS A 56 4.52 -7.64 2.98
CA LYS A 56 5.15 -8.28 1.81
C LYS A 56 5.35 -7.31 0.64
N GLU A 57 4.41 -6.38 0.47
CA GLU A 57 4.45 -5.33 -0.56
C GLU A 57 5.24 -4.08 -0.13
N GLU A 58 5.92 -4.11 1.03
CA GLU A 58 6.64 -2.99 1.64
C GLU A 58 5.78 -1.72 1.83
N LYS A 59 4.45 -1.88 1.97
CA LYS A 59 3.50 -0.79 2.20
C LYS A 59 3.34 -0.47 3.69
N CYS A 60 4.45 -0.27 4.39
CA CYS A 60 4.48 0.01 5.84
C CYS A 60 3.57 1.19 6.22
N GLY A 61 3.50 2.20 5.34
CA GLY A 61 2.68 3.41 5.51
C GLY A 61 1.17 3.22 5.41
N ALA A 62 0.69 2.00 5.09
CA ALA A 62 -0.73 1.67 5.14
C ALA A 62 -1.23 1.62 6.60
N CYS A 63 -0.40 1.10 7.51
CA CYS A 63 -0.73 0.98 8.92
C CYS A 63 0.03 1.99 9.78
N HIS A 64 1.29 2.28 9.44
CA HIS A 64 2.15 3.17 10.22
C HIS A 64 2.18 4.60 9.67
N LEU A 65 2.43 5.54 10.56
CA LEU A 65 2.86 6.89 10.19
C LEU A 65 4.39 6.94 10.21
N PRO A 66 5.04 7.54 9.19
CA PRO A 66 6.49 7.73 9.22
C PRO A 66 6.86 8.60 10.43
N HIS A 67 7.92 8.22 11.11
CA HIS A 67 8.48 9.08 12.16
C HIS A 67 9.13 10.31 11.52
N GLY A 68 9.05 11.42 12.25
CA GLY A 68 9.67 12.69 11.87
C GLY A 68 11.03 12.82 12.54
N LEU A 69 11.28 13.96 13.18
CA LEU A 69 12.48 14.15 13.99
C LEU A 69 12.47 13.28 15.26
N ILE A 70 11.26 13.01 15.79
CA ILE A 70 11.06 12.21 16.99
C ILE A 70 10.74 10.78 16.57
N GLY A 71 11.56 9.84 17.03
CA GLY A 71 11.37 8.40 16.79
C GLY A 71 10.12 7.86 17.47
N GLY A 72 9.68 6.68 17.05
CA GLY A 72 8.55 5.96 17.64
C GLY A 72 7.77 5.16 16.62
N THR A 73 6.88 4.31 17.13
CA THR A 73 5.96 3.50 16.32
C THR A 73 4.59 4.12 16.41
N TYR A 74 4.14 4.71 15.31
CA TYR A 74 2.86 5.40 15.25
C TYR A 74 1.95 4.70 14.27
N LEU A 75 0.70 4.49 14.65
CA LEU A 75 -0.33 3.92 13.78
C LEU A 75 -1.16 5.05 13.16
N ARG A 76 -1.69 4.82 11.95
CA ARG A 76 -2.60 5.77 11.30
C ARG A 76 -3.93 5.89 12.04
N GLN A 77 -4.36 4.79 12.66
CA GLN A 77 -5.61 4.66 13.40
C GLN A 77 -5.42 3.64 14.52
N ASN A 78 -6.27 3.72 15.54
CA ASN A 78 -6.35 2.70 16.57
C ASN A 78 -7.09 1.47 16.06
N LEU A 79 -6.88 0.34 16.75
CA LEU A 79 -7.70 -0.84 16.51
C LEU A 79 -9.12 -0.62 17.05
N PRO A 80 -10.15 -1.18 16.39
CA PRO A 80 -10.07 -2.04 15.20
C PRO A 80 -10.12 -1.29 13.85
N ASP A 81 -10.25 0.04 13.88
CA ASP A 81 -10.47 0.85 12.67
C ASP A 81 -9.32 0.75 11.67
N LEU A 82 -8.10 0.49 12.15
CA LEU A 82 -6.95 0.20 11.30
C LEU A 82 -7.14 -1.04 10.40
N CYS A 83 -7.87 -2.04 10.88
CA CYS A 83 -7.97 -3.38 10.27
C CYS A 83 -9.14 -3.47 9.27
N PHE A 84 -10.27 -2.89 9.63
CA PHE A 84 -11.53 -3.02 8.89
C PHE A 84 -11.58 -2.48 7.46
N PRO A 85 -10.75 -1.50 7.03
CA PRO A 85 -10.69 -1.08 5.64
C PRO A 85 -10.40 -2.23 4.66
N CYS A 86 -9.59 -3.20 5.09
CA CYS A 86 -9.25 -4.41 4.35
C CYS A 86 -10.06 -5.62 4.83
N HIS A 87 -10.24 -5.78 6.14
CA HIS A 87 -10.94 -6.92 6.76
C HIS A 87 -12.44 -6.66 6.96
N ARG A 88 -13.12 -6.24 5.88
CA ARG A 88 -14.51 -5.74 5.92
C ARG A 88 -15.54 -6.77 6.39
N GLU A 89 -15.31 -8.04 6.08
CA GLU A 89 -16.22 -9.11 6.50
C GLU A 89 -16.26 -9.26 8.02
N PHE A 90 -15.12 -9.06 8.69
CA PHE A 90 -15.05 -9.04 10.15
C PHE A 90 -15.70 -7.79 10.73
N ALA A 91 -15.57 -6.64 10.07
CA ALA A 91 -16.28 -5.41 10.47
C ALA A 91 -17.80 -5.61 10.50
N LYS A 92 -18.35 -6.32 9.51
CA LYS A 92 -19.78 -6.68 9.44
C LYS A 92 -20.18 -7.76 10.43
N ALA A 93 -19.26 -8.66 10.78
CA ALA A 93 -19.55 -9.82 11.60
C ALA A 93 -19.32 -9.59 13.10
N LYS A 94 -18.54 -8.58 13.51
CA LYS A 94 -18.08 -8.40 14.90
C LYS A 94 -19.20 -8.42 15.94
N ASP A 95 -20.40 -7.94 15.59
CA ASP A 95 -21.55 -7.81 16.51
C ASP A 95 -22.46 -9.06 16.50
N LYS A 96 -22.10 -10.12 15.77
CA LYS A 96 -22.86 -11.38 15.77
C LYS A 96 -22.73 -12.11 17.12
N ALA A 97 -23.78 -12.86 17.47
CA ALA A 97 -23.87 -13.56 18.76
C ALA A 97 -22.65 -14.46 19.03
N SER A 98 -22.22 -15.24 18.03
CA SER A 98 -21.16 -16.25 18.15
C SER A 98 -19.76 -15.77 17.74
N VAL A 99 -19.40 -14.53 18.07
CA VAL A 99 -18.04 -14.00 17.85
C VAL A 99 -17.24 -14.01 19.15
N HIS A 100 -15.97 -14.40 19.05
CA HIS A 100 -15.04 -14.35 20.17
C HIS A 100 -14.93 -12.94 20.74
N GLU A 101 -14.88 -12.87 22.06
CA GLU A 101 -14.90 -11.61 22.81
C GLU A 101 -13.80 -10.61 22.38
N PRO A 102 -12.53 -11.02 22.13
CA PRO A 102 -11.51 -10.09 21.65
C PRO A 102 -11.89 -9.40 20.35
N VAL A 103 -12.47 -10.15 19.41
CA VAL A 103 -12.93 -9.62 18.12
C VAL A 103 -14.12 -8.67 18.31
N LYS A 104 -15.06 -8.98 19.21
CA LYS A 104 -16.16 -8.08 19.58
C LYS A 104 -15.63 -6.74 20.11
N LYS A 105 -14.57 -6.78 20.91
CA LYS A 105 -13.89 -5.58 21.46
C LYS A 105 -12.88 -4.94 20.51
N GLY A 106 -12.72 -5.46 19.29
CA GLY A 106 -11.76 -4.93 18.32
C GLY A 106 -10.29 -5.14 18.67
N ARG A 107 -9.99 -6.08 19.59
CA ARG A 107 -8.64 -6.47 19.98
C ARG A 107 -8.09 -7.53 19.03
N CYS A 108 -7.87 -7.14 17.78
CA CYS A 108 -7.37 -8.05 16.73
C CYS A 108 -5.98 -8.59 17.10
N ASP A 109 -5.16 -7.74 17.70
CA ASP A 109 -3.79 -7.99 18.18
C ASP A 109 -3.71 -8.87 19.44
N ALA A 110 -4.83 -9.20 20.07
CA ALA A 110 -4.82 -10.13 21.21
C ALA A 110 -4.41 -11.56 20.79
N CYS A 111 -4.53 -11.89 19.51
CA CYS A 111 -4.16 -13.19 18.96
C CYS A 111 -3.48 -13.10 17.58
N HIS A 112 -3.73 -12.06 16.79
CA HIS A 112 -3.13 -11.94 15.45
C HIS A 112 -1.78 -11.24 15.49
N GLU A 113 -0.84 -11.79 14.73
CA GLU A 113 0.50 -11.24 14.57
C GLU A 113 0.57 -10.51 13.22
N VAL A 114 0.38 -9.19 13.27
CA VAL A 114 -0.03 -8.35 12.12
C VAL A 114 1.04 -8.14 11.05
N HIS A 115 2.27 -8.59 11.31
CA HIS A 115 3.37 -8.51 10.36
C HIS A 115 3.60 -9.85 9.67
N ASN A 116 3.72 -10.92 10.45
CA ASN A 116 3.88 -12.28 9.98
C ASN A 116 3.50 -13.30 11.06
N GLY A 117 3.23 -14.53 10.64
CA GLY A 117 2.89 -15.63 11.54
C GLY A 117 3.36 -16.98 11.01
N ALA A 118 3.25 -17.99 11.86
CA ALA A 118 3.59 -19.37 11.50
C ALA A 118 2.53 -20.01 10.57
N PHE A 119 1.28 -19.52 10.62
CA PHE A 119 0.14 -20.13 9.93
C PHE A 119 -0.71 -19.11 9.18
N PRO A 120 -1.32 -19.49 8.04
CA PRO A 120 -2.32 -18.66 7.37
C PRO A 120 -3.54 -18.38 8.27
N GLY A 121 -4.11 -17.19 8.15
CA GLY A 121 -5.34 -16.80 8.87
C GLY A 121 -5.12 -16.20 10.26
N LEU A 122 -3.86 -16.03 10.69
CA LEU A 122 -3.49 -15.42 11.97
C LEU A 122 -2.73 -14.08 11.81
N LEU A 123 -2.95 -13.43 10.67
CA LEU A 123 -2.38 -12.14 10.28
C LEU A 123 -3.36 -11.00 10.50
#